data_AF-A0A924YX88-F1
#
_entry.id   AF-A0A924YX88-F1
#
_cell.length_a   1.000
_cell.length_b   1.000
_cell.length_c   1.000
_cell.angle_alpha   90.00
_cell.angle_beta   90.00
_cell.angle_gamma   90.00
#
_symmetry.space_group_name_H-M   'P 1'
#
loop_
_entity.id
_entity.type
_entity.pdbx_description
1 polymer ?
#
loop_
_entity_poly.entity_id
_entity_poly.type
_entity_poly.pdbx_seq_one_letter_code
_entity_poly.pdbx_strand_id
1 'polypeptide(L)'
;WKARPHSEHLEKITTRDPNKLLSEAEEAIRANEQAQAAAIVHLIGDLRHSPRPVLDLLLKYAISEDGALHAEKYYRTAAEEFANMRQPFRWRQLTALARVTASEFGSPAAGCDEAMELLKV
;
A
#
# COMPACT_ATOMS: atom_id res chain seq x y z
N TRP A 1 6.68 20.38 8.99
CA TRP A 1 6.26 19.02 8.59
C TRP A 1 6.76 18.74 7.18
N LYS A 2 7.43 17.59 6.92
CA LYS A 2 7.92 17.19 5.58
C LYS A 2 7.06 16.04 5.06
N ALA A 3 6.58 16.15 3.82
CA ALA A 3 5.80 15.09 3.20
C ALA A 3 6.65 13.83 2.98
N ARG A 4 6.02 12.65 3.09
CA ARG A 4 6.64 11.36 2.75
C ARG A 4 6.50 11.08 1.24
N PRO A 5 7.39 10.26 0.66
CA PRO A 5 8.58 9.67 1.30
C PRO A 5 9.69 10.69 1.58
N HIS A 6 10.50 10.45 2.61
CA HIS A 6 11.71 11.23 2.86
C HIS A 6 12.82 10.79 1.89
N SER A 7 13.74 11.70 1.54
CA SER A 7 14.82 11.43 0.57
C SER A 7 15.68 10.23 0.95
N GLU A 8 15.97 10.07 2.25
CA GLU A 8 16.72 8.95 2.81
C GLU A 8 16.10 7.57 2.53
N HIS A 9 14.79 7.48 2.30
CA HIS A 9 14.14 6.22 1.91
C HIS A 9 14.25 5.98 0.40
N LEU A 10 14.20 7.03 -0.41
CA LEU A 10 14.37 6.93 -1.86
C LEU A 10 15.82 6.57 -2.24
N GLU A 11 16.81 7.10 -1.51
CA GLU A 11 18.23 6.83 -1.75
C GLU A 11 18.62 5.37 -1.51
N LYS A 12 17.86 4.64 -0.69
CA LYS A 12 18.08 3.20 -0.44
C LYS A 12 17.59 2.31 -1.58
N ILE A 13 16.74 2.82 -2.47
CA ILE A 13 16.18 2.04 -3.57
C ILE A 13 17.14 2.10 -4.76
N THR A 14 17.80 0.97 -5.03
CA THR A 14 18.85 0.88 -6.06
C THR A 14 18.31 0.42 -7.41
N THR A 15 17.27 -0.40 -7.43
CA THR A 15 16.64 -0.88 -8.67
C THR A 15 15.73 0.17 -9.30
N ARG A 16 15.60 0.09 -10.63
CA ARG A 16 14.63 0.86 -11.43
C ARG A 16 13.79 -0.04 -12.33
N ASP A 17 13.94 -1.36 -12.18
CA ASP A 17 13.14 -2.33 -12.90
C ASP A 17 11.74 -2.42 -12.27
N PRO A 18 10.65 -2.31 -13.07
CA PRO A 18 9.29 -2.26 -12.53
C PRO A 18 8.87 -3.53 -11.80
N ASN A 19 9.32 -4.71 -12.25
CA ASN A 19 8.95 -5.97 -11.61
C ASN A 19 9.68 -6.14 -10.28
N LYS A 20 10.96 -5.77 -10.24
CA LYS A 20 11.73 -5.76 -8.98
C LYS A 20 11.17 -4.75 -7.99
N LEU A 21 10.80 -3.55 -8.43
CA LEU A 21 10.16 -2.55 -7.57
C LEU A 21 8.85 -3.07 -6.98
N LEU A 22 8.02 -3.76 -7.78
CA LEU A 22 6.79 -4.36 -7.27
C LEU A 22 7.05 -5.45 -6.23
N SER A 23 8.05 -6.30 -6.46
CA SER A 23 8.48 -7.33 -5.50
C SER A 23 8.99 -6.72 -4.20
N GLU A 24 9.86 -5.70 -4.28
CA GLU A 24 10.39 -5.01 -3.10
C GLU A 24 9.28 -4.27 -2.33
N ALA A 25 8.27 -3.74 -3.03
CA ALA A 25 7.10 -3.14 -2.38
C ALA A 25 6.31 -4.17 -1.58
N GLU A 26 6.10 -5.36 -2.14
CA GLU A 26 5.43 -6.47 -1.45
C GLU A 26 6.22 -6.96 -0.24
N GLU A 27 7.53 -7.11 -0.37
CA GLU A 27 8.43 -7.46 0.75
C GLU A 27 8.36 -6.43 1.87
N ALA A 28 8.40 -5.14 1.53
CA ALA A 28 8.28 -4.06 2.51
C ALA A 28 6.92 -4.05 3.23
N ILE A 29 5.83 -4.35 2.52
CA ILE A 29 4.50 -4.51 3.13
C ILE A 29 4.52 -5.64 4.15
N ARG A 30 5.02 -6.81 3.75
CA ARG A 30 5.07 -8.00 4.61
C ARG A 30 6.01 -7.85 5.81
N ALA A 31 7.02 -6.98 5.70
CA ALA A 31 7.93 -6.64 6.79
C ALA A 31 7.44 -5.49 7.69
N ASN A 32 6.22 -4.96 7.46
CA ASN A 32 5.67 -3.77 8.14
C ASN A 32 6.55 -2.50 7.96
N GLU A 33 7.34 -2.44 6.89
CA GLU A 33 8.25 -1.32 6.60
C GLU A 33 7.54 -0.17 5.88
N GLN A 34 6.67 0.53 6.62
CA GLN A 34 5.82 1.61 6.11
C GLN A 34 6.54 2.66 5.24
N ALA A 35 7.72 3.09 5.68
CA ALA A 35 8.48 4.13 5.01
C ALA A 35 9.05 3.64 3.67
N GLN A 36 9.50 2.37 3.64
CA GLN A 36 10.05 1.73 2.47
C GLN A 36 8.97 1.44 1.43
N ALA A 37 7.83 0.87 1.85
CA ALA A 37 6.70 0.61 0.97
C ALA A 37 6.18 1.90 0.28
N ALA A 38 6.06 2.98 1.06
CA ALA A 38 5.68 4.29 0.53
C ALA A 38 6.71 4.84 -0.47
N ALA A 39 8.00 4.72 -0.17
CA ALA A 39 9.07 5.22 -1.04
C ALA A 39 9.11 4.46 -2.38
N ILE A 40 8.95 3.14 -2.36
CA ILE A 40 8.96 2.32 -3.57
C ILE A 40 7.75 2.65 -4.46
N VAL A 41 6.53 2.71 -3.89
CA VAL A 41 5.33 3.04 -4.67
C VAL A 41 5.38 4.47 -5.22
N HIS A 42 5.93 5.42 -4.46
CA HIS A 42 6.20 6.76 -4.97
C HIS A 42 7.14 6.71 -6.19
N LEU A 43 8.23 5.95 -6.09
CA LEU A 43 9.21 5.83 -7.16
C LEU A 43 8.63 5.18 -8.43
N ILE A 44 7.78 4.16 -8.30
CA ILE A 44 7.06 3.56 -9.43
C ILE A 44 6.26 4.63 -10.20
N GLY A 45 5.64 5.55 -9.45
CA GLY A 45 4.88 6.66 -10.03
C GLY A 45 5.74 7.70 -10.74
N ASP A 46 6.88 8.06 -10.15
CA ASP A 46 7.84 8.98 -10.75
C ASP A 46 8.44 8.43 -12.06
N LEU A 47 8.67 7.12 -12.12
CA LEU A 47 9.10 6.41 -13.32
C LEU A 47 7.99 6.23 -14.37
N ARG A 48 6.77 6.72 -14.09
CA ARG A 48 5.60 6.67 -14.98
C ARG A 48 5.20 5.25 -15.41
N HIS A 49 5.43 4.26 -14.55
CA HIS A 49 4.94 2.92 -14.79
C HIS A 49 3.41 2.83 -14.69
N SER A 50 2.85 1.73 -15.19
CA SER A 50 1.42 1.47 -15.06
C SER A 50 1.02 1.40 -13.58
N PRO A 51 -0.06 2.08 -13.15
CA PRO A 51 -0.54 1.99 -11.78
C PRO A 51 -1.27 0.67 -11.48
N ARG A 52 -1.67 -0.08 -12.51
CA ARG A 52 -2.51 -1.28 -12.34
C ARG A 52 -1.84 -2.36 -11.49
N PRO A 53 -0.56 -2.74 -11.71
CA PRO A 53 0.10 -3.73 -10.85
C PRO A 53 0.20 -3.30 -9.39
N VAL A 54 0.41 -2.00 -9.12
CA VAL A 54 0.42 -1.47 -7.75
C VAL A 54 -0.96 -1.56 -7.12
N LEU A 55 -2.02 -1.20 -7.85
CA LEU A 55 -3.40 -1.31 -7.38
C LEU A 55 -3.79 -2.76 -7.11
N ASP A 56 -3.33 -3.72 -7.91
CA ASP A 56 -3.60 -5.14 -7.72
C ASP A 56 -2.86 -5.69 -6.49
N LEU A 57 -1.59 -5.30 -6.31
CA LEU A 57 -0.82 -5.63 -5.11
C LEU A 57 -1.48 -5.08 -3.85
N LEU A 58 -1.86 -3.81 -3.83
CA LEU A 58 -2.46 -3.18 -2.65
C LEU A 58 -3.87 -3.72 -2.37
N LEU A 59 -4.61 -4.14 -3.41
CA LEU A 59 -5.92 -4.77 -3.24
C LEU A 59 -5.80 -6.09 -2.48
N LYS A 60 -4.82 -6.94 -2.83
CA LYS A 60 -4.58 -8.23 -2.17
C LYS A 60 -4.57 -8.09 -0.64
N TYR A 61 -3.80 -7.14 -0.12
CA TYR A 61 -3.71 -6.90 1.32
C TYR A 61 -4.94 -6.18 1.88
N ALA A 62 -5.62 -5.34 1.10
CA ALA A 62 -6.81 -4.62 1.55
C ALA A 62 -8.04 -5.51 1.83
N ILE A 63 -8.15 -6.68 1.18
CA ILE A 63 -9.35 -7.53 1.29
C ILE A 63 -9.09 -8.96 1.78
N SER A 64 -7.89 -9.51 1.58
CA SER A 64 -7.68 -10.98 1.69
C SER A 64 -6.63 -11.42 2.69
N GLU A 65 -5.65 -10.57 3.02
CA GLU A 65 -4.55 -10.97 3.90
C GLU A 65 -4.54 -10.24 5.24
N ASP A 66 -5.16 -9.05 5.31
CA ASP A 66 -5.25 -8.27 6.54
C ASP A 66 -6.69 -8.11 7.01
N GLY A 67 -6.90 -8.28 8.32
CA GLY A 67 -8.22 -8.17 8.92
C GLY A 67 -8.57 -6.75 9.38
N ALA A 68 -7.69 -5.76 9.21
CA ALA A 68 -8.02 -4.39 9.60
C ALA A 68 -9.24 -3.89 8.79
N LEU A 69 -10.40 -3.74 9.45
CA LEU A 69 -11.69 -3.37 8.83
C LEU A 69 -11.67 -2.06 8.00
N HIS A 70 -10.60 -1.27 8.12
CA HIS A 70 -10.44 -0.02 7.42
C HIS A 70 -9.69 -0.14 6.08
N ALA A 71 -9.03 -1.27 5.82
CA ALA A 71 -8.15 -1.45 4.67
C ALA A 71 -8.93 -1.39 3.34
N GLU A 72 -10.03 -2.13 3.18
CA GLU A 72 -10.85 -2.12 1.97
C GLU A 72 -11.45 -0.73 1.70
N LYS A 73 -12.02 -0.08 2.72
CA LYS A 73 -12.57 1.28 2.62
C LYS A 73 -11.49 2.25 2.14
N TYR A 74 -10.31 2.21 2.75
CA TYR A 74 -9.24 3.12 2.41
C TYR A 74 -8.67 2.83 1.01
N TYR A 75 -8.57 1.56 0.61
CA TYR A 75 -8.24 1.15 -0.75
C TYR A 75 -9.19 1.78 -1.77
N ARG A 76 -10.49 1.62 -1.56
CA ARG A 76 -11.54 2.18 -2.43
C ARG A 76 -11.39 3.70 -2.57
N THR A 77 -11.25 4.41 -1.44
CA THR A 77 -11.05 5.86 -1.43
C THR A 77 -9.78 6.27 -2.19
N ALA A 78 -8.64 5.63 -1.89
CA ALA A 78 -7.37 5.99 -2.52
C ALA A 78 -7.36 5.68 -4.04
N ALA A 79 -8.01 4.59 -4.47
CA ALA A 79 -8.15 4.25 -5.88
C ALA A 79 -9.06 5.24 -6.65
N GLU A 80 -10.19 5.62 -6.05
CA GLU A 80 -11.11 6.62 -6.62
C GLU A 80 -10.47 8.01 -6.68
N GLU A 81 -9.78 8.43 -5.63
CA GLU A 81 -9.02 9.68 -5.61
C GLU A 81 -7.89 9.66 -6.63
N PHE A 82 -7.17 8.55 -6.79
CA PHE A 82 -6.13 8.42 -7.80
C PHE A 82 -6.68 8.63 -9.23
N ALA A 83 -7.86 8.08 -9.53
CA ALA A 83 -8.49 8.19 -10.83
C ALA A 83 -8.96 9.62 -11.15
N ASN A 84 -9.43 10.36 -10.14
CA ASN A 84 -10.04 11.68 -10.32
C ASN A 84 -9.09 12.86 -10.04
N MET A 85 -7.98 12.63 -9.34
CA MET A 85 -7.05 13.69 -8.97
C MET A 85 -6.15 14.13 -10.14
N ARG A 86 -5.73 15.40 -10.11
CA ARG A 86 -4.77 15.97 -11.07
C ARG A 86 -3.49 15.12 -11.11
N GLN A 87 -3.03 14.85 -12.33
CA GLN A 87 -1.91 13.94 -12.61
C GLN A 87 -0.64 14.17 -11.76
N PRO A 88 -0.21 15.42 -11.44
CA PRO A 88 0.97 15.64 -10.60
C PRO A 88 0.84 15.16 -9.15
N PHE A 89 -0.39 14.96 -8.65
CA PHE A 89 -0.64 14.68 -7.24
C PHE A 89 -1.23 13.30 -6.99
N ARG A 90 -1.85 12.67 -7.99
CA ARG A 90 -2.59 11.41 -7.81
C ARG A 90 -1.75 10.28 -7.18
N TRP A 91 -0.46 10.18 -7.51
CA TRP A 91 0.43 9.15 -6.95
C TRP A 91 0.64 9.25 -5.44
N ARG A 92 0.34 10.41 -4.83
CA ARG A 92 0.33 10.56 -3.36
C ARG A 92 -0.73 9.68 -2.71
N GLN A 93 -1.82 9.35 -3.42
CA GLN A 93 -2.85 8.43 -2.93
C GLN A 93 -2.31 7.00 -2.81
N LEU A 94 -1.65 6.48 -3.84
CA LEU A 94 -1.05 5.15 -3.79
C LEU A 94 0.15 5.08 -2.84
N THR A 95 0.92 6.16 -2.74
CA THR A 95 2.00 6.30 -1.74
C THR A 95 1.45 6.19 -0.31
N ALA A 96 0.34 6.88 -0.03
CA ALA A 96 -0.30 6.84 1.29
C ALA A 96 -0.96 5.48 1.57
N LEU A 97 -1.61 4.89 0.56
CA LEU A 97 -2.20 3.56 0.64
C LEU A 97 -1.14 2.51 0.98
N ALA A 98 -0.03 2.46 0.24
CA ALA A 98 1.06 1.52 0.49
C ALA A 98 1.61 1.60 1.92
N ARG A 99 1.70 2.82 2.47
CA ARG A 99 2.11 3.02 3.86
C ARG A 99 1.12 2.43 4.86
N VAL A 100 -0.17 2.62 4.63
CA VAL A 100 -1.24 2.10 5.51
C VAL A 100 -1.32 0.59 5.40
N THR A 101 -1.29 0.06 4.18
CA THR A 101 -1.21 -1.39 3.92
C THR A 101 -0.05 -2.02 4.68
N ALA A 102 1.15 -1.45 4.59
CA ALA A 102 2.29 -1.94 5.38
C ALA A 102 2.08 -1.82 6.89
N SER A 103 1.37 -0.79 7.38
CA SER A 103 1.12 -0.62 8.83
C SER A 103 0.12 -1.61 9.39
N GLU A 104 -0.82 -2.06 8.56
CA GLU A 104 -1.91 -2.97 8.93
C GLU A 104 -1.52 -4.44 8.73
N PHE A 105 -0.44 -4.70 7.98
CA PHE A 105 0.01 -6.07 7.67
C PHE A 105 0.16 -6.93 8.92
N GLY A 106 -0.50 -8.10 8.90
CA GLY A 106 -0.46 -9.10 9.98
C GLY A 106 -1.35 -8.77 11.18
N SER A 107 -2.20 -7.75 11.08
CA SER A 107 -3.18 -7.39 12.12
C SER A 107 -4.57 -7.96 11.79
N PRO A 108 -5.07 -8.96 12.53
CA PRO A 108 -6.41 -9.49 12.32
C PRO A 108 -7.49 -8.46 12.72
N ALA A 109 -8.71 -8.62 12.20
CA ALA A 109 -9.86 -7.83 12.62
C ALA A 109 -10.16 -8.15 14.08
N ALA A 110 -10.18 -7.11 14.93
CA ALA A 110 -10.65 -7.26 16.29
C ALA A 110 -12.09 -7.82 16.29
N GLY A 111 -12.31 -8.90 17.03
CA GLY A 111 -13.62 -9.55 17.14
C GLY A 111 -14.03 -10.42 15.96
N CYS A 112 -13.19 -10.58 14.91
CA CYS A 112 -13.50 -11.52 13.82
C CYS A 112 -13.55 -12.96 14.33
N ASP A 113 -12.50 -13.38 15.04
CA ASP A 113 -12.40 -14.74 15.59
C ASP A 113 -13.53 -15.03 16.58
N GLU A 114 -13.83 -14.06 17.46
CA GLU A 114 -14.96 -14.14 18.40
C GLU A 114 -16.31 -14.22 17.66
N ALA A 115 -16.50 -13.44 16.60
CA ALA A 115 -17.72 -13.50 15.80
C ALA A 115 -17.87 -14.83 15.06
N MET A 116 -16.78 -15.37 14.50
CA MET A 116 -16.78 -16.69 13.85
C MET A 116 -17.13 -17.80 14.85
N GLU A 117 -16.56 -17.76 16.06
CA GLU A 117 -16.90 -18.68 17.15
C GLU A 117 -18.39 -18.61 17.51
N LEU A 118 -18.95 -17.40 17.66
CA LEU A 118 -20.37 -17.20 17.97
C LEU A 118 -21.30 -17.65 16.83
N LEU A 119 -20.89 -17.44 15.59
CA LEU A 119 -21.65 -17.81 14.39
C LEU A 119 -21.50 -19.29 14.01
N LYS A 120 -20.55 -20.02 14.62
CA LYS A 120 -20.22 -21.42 14.32
C LYS A 120 -19.84 -21.64 12.86
N VAL A 121 -19.02 -20.74 12.31
CA VAL A 121 -18.45 -20.80 10.95
C VAL A 121 -16.94 -20.89 10.97
#